data_AF-A0A0S3RUC1-F1
#
_entry.id   AF-A0A0S3RUC1-F1
#
_cell.length_a   1.000
_cell.length_b   1.000
_cell.length_c   1.000
_cell.angle_alpha   90.00
_cell.angle_beta   90.00
_cell.angle_gamma   90.00
#
_symmetry.space_group_name_H-M   'P 1'
#
loop_
_entity.id
_entity.type
_entity.pdbx_description
1 polymer ?
#
loop_
_entity_poly.entity_id
_entity_poly.type
_entity_poly.pdbx_seq_one_letter_code
_entity_poly.pdbx_strand_id
1 'polypeptide(L)' 'MKATRKLNKPDPVSKLVLEEVIGLTTKNSNGLASNALSSKCAYLAGSVVVIYDMNLGSQSHLMVSNRMPKPLSC' A
#
# COMPACT_ATOMS: atom_id res chain seq x y z
N MET A 1 -18.82 39.89 -7.16
CA MET A 1 -17.58 39.17 -6.77
C MET A 1 -17.46 37.93 -7.66
N LYS A 2 -16.49 37.86 -8.58
CA LYS A 2 -16.37 36.72 -9.52
C LYS A 2 -15.82 35.50 -8.77
N ALA A 3 -16.62 34.44 -8.66
CA ALA A 3 -16.18 33.18 -8.08
C ALA A 3 -15.15 32.50 -9.01
N THR A 4 -13.88 32.54 -8.63
CA THR A 4 -12.83 31.76 -9.27
C THR A 4 -13.07 30.29 -9.01
N ARG A 5 -13.74 29.60 -9.94
CA ARG A 5 -13.74 28.14 -10.00
C ARG A 5 -12.31 27.70 -10.28
N LYS A 6 -11.61 27.20 -9.26
CA LYS A 6 -10.39 26.41 -9.47
C LYS A 6 -10.82 25.14 -10.20
N LEU A 7 -10.74 25.18 -11.52
CA LEU A 7 -10.85 24.01 -12.36
C LEU A 7 -9.69 23.09 -11.96
N ASN A 8 -9.98 22.04 -11.20
CA ASN A 8 -9.03 20.98 -10.93
C ASN A 8 -8.59 20.44 -12.29
N LYS A 9 -7.37 20.78 -12.71
CA LYS A 9 -6.78 20.18 -13.91
C LYS A 9 -6.77 18.67 -13.67
N PRO A 10 -7.24 17.85 -14.62
CA PRO A 10 -7.12 16.40 -14.51
C PRO A 10 -5.63 16.07 -14.42
N ASP A 11 -5.23 15.37 -13.36
CA ASP A 11 -3.86 14.90 -13.19
C ASP A 11 -3.49 14.04 -14.41
N PRO A 12 -2.43 14.37 -15.17
CA PRO A 12 -2.09 13.69 -16.41
C PRO A 12 -1.40 12.33 -16.17
N VAL A 13 -1.22 11.93 -14.92
CA VAL A 13 -0.50 10.71 -14.56
C VAL A 13 -1.51 9.61 -14.30
N SER A 14 -1.45 8.53 -15.08
CA SER A 14 -2.14 7.27 -14.77
C SER A 14 -1.78 6.87 -13.34
N LYS A 15 -2.76 6.97 -12.43
CA LYS A 15 -2.58 6.62 -11.03
C LYS A 15 -2.37 5.11 -10.93
N LEU A 16 -1.11 4.69 -10.82
CA LEU A 16 -0.77 3.31 -10.54
C LEU A 16 -1.29 2.94 -9.15
N VAL A 17 -2.03 1.84 -9.06
CA VAL A 17 -2.56 1.30 -7.82
C VAL A 17 -1.83 -0.01 -7.56
N LEU A 18 -1.30 -0.19 -6.35
CA LEU A 18 -0.69 -1.46 -5.98
C LEU A 18 -1.77 -2.55 -5.93
N GLU A 19 -1.61 -3.55 -6.78
CA GLU A 19 -2.50 -4.70 -6.89
C GLU A 19 -2.14 -5.77 -5.85
N GLU A 20 -0.90 -6.27 -5.90
CA GLU A 20 -0.44 -7.37 -5.06
C GLU A 20 1.04 -7.21 -4.68
N VAL A 21 1.39 -7.68 -3.48
CA VAL A 21 2.76 -7.89 -3.03
C VAL A 21 3.05 -9.39 -2.97
N ILE A 22 4.11 -9.80 -3.65
CA ILE A 22 4.61 -11.17 -3.60
C ILE A 22 5.89 -11.21 -2.76
N GLY A 23 5.87 -12.02 -1.70
CA GLY A 23 7.00 -12.18 -0.78
C GLY A 23 7.00 -11.17 0.37
N LEU A 24 7.99 -11.32 1.24
CA LEU A 24 8.13 -10.56 2.49
C LEU A 24 9.59 -10.17 2.72
N THR A 25 9.79 -9.02 3.35
CA THR A 25 11.10 -8.46 3.70
C THR A 25 11.29 -8.51 5.21
N THR A 26 11.55 -9.71 5.72
CA THR A 26 12.00 -9.87 7.11
C THR A 26 13.08 -10.93 7.22
N LYS A 27 14.03 -10.71 8.13
CA LYS A 27 15.12 -11.65 8.44
C LYS A 27 14.73 -12.65 9.54
N ASN A 28 13.66 -12.37 10.28
CA ASN A 28 13.18 -13.16 11.41
C ASN A 28 11.68 -12.94 11.66
N SER A 29 11.15 -13.48 12.76
CA SER A 29 9.73 -13.37 13.12
C SER A 29 9.26 -11.95 13.47
N ASN A 30 10.16 -11.01 13.75
CA ASN A 30 9.78 -9.68 14.26
C ASN A 30 9.13 -8.79 13.19
N GLY A 31 9.25 -9.15 11.91
CA GLY A 31 8.57 -8.48 10.80
C GLY A 31 7.21 -9.10 10.44
N LEU A 32 6.70 -10.02 11.26
CA LEU A 32 5.42 -10.69 11.09
C LEU A 32 4.55 -10.46 12.32
N ALA A 33 3.26 -10.26 12.11
CA ALA A 33 2.25 -10.28 13.15
C ALA A 33 1.05 -11.10 12.67
N SER A 34 0.42 -11.84 13.57
CA SER A 34 -0.84 -12.54 13.29
C SER A 34 -1.84 -12.16 14.35
N ASN A 35 -3.10 -12.02 13.96
CA ASN A 35 -4.19 -11.82 14.90
C ASN A 35 -4.81 -13.18 15.21
N ALA A 36 -4.68 -13.65 16.45
CA ALA A 36 -5.19 -14.96 16.87
C ALA A 36 -6.72 -15.13 16.73
N LEU A 37 -7.47 -14.03 16.64
CA LEU A 37 -8.93 -14.04 16.53
C LEU A 37 -9.43 -13.85 15.09
N SER A 38 -8.54 -13.59 14.13
CA SER A 38 -8.92 -13.38 12.73
C SER A 38 -7.98 -14.13 11.78
N SER A 39 -8.41 -14.38 10.55
CA SER A 39 -7.54 -14.97 9.50
C SER A 39 -6.48 -14.01 8.95
N LYS A 40 -6.22 -12.89 9.63
CA LYS A 40 -5.32 -11.84 9.14
C LYS A 40 -3.92 -11.99 9.72
N CYS A 41 -2.93 -11.90 8.83
CA CYS A 41 -1.54 -11.67 9.19
C CYS A 41 -1.04 -10.38 8.57
N ALA A 42 -0.14 -9.71 9.27
CA ALA A 42 0.56 -8.53 8.79
C ALA A 42 2.03 -8.86 8.61
N TYR A 43 2.62 -8.39 7.52
CA TYR A 43 4.05 -8.54 7.25
C TYR A 43 4.62 -7.34 6.52
N LEU A 44 5.93 -7.16 6.62
CA LEU A 44 6.65 -6.12 5.91
C LEU A 44 7.11 -6.61 4.55
N ALA A 45 6.99 -5.76 3.53
CA ALA A 45 7.59 -5.92 2.21
C ALA A 45 8.12 -4.57 1.73
N GLY A 46 9.44 -4.39 1.77
CA GLY A 46 10.06 -3.08 1.55
C GLY A 46 9.49 -2.01 2.50
N SER A 47 8.85 -0.99 1.93
CA SER A 47 8.21 0.12 2.66
C SER A 47 6.69 -0.02 2.83
N VAL A 48 6.13 -1.19 2.53
CA VAL A 48 4.70 -1.49 2.61
C VAL A 48 4.46 -2.48 3.76
N VAL A 49 3.47 -2.19 4.59
CA VAL A 49 2.90 -3.21 5.49
C VAL A 49 1.74 -3.85 4.74
N VAL A 50 1.83 -5.15 4.51
CA VAL A 50 0.77 -5.95 3.89
C VAL A 50 -0.05 -6.56 5.01
N ILE A 51 -1.37 -6.41 4.96
CA ILE A 51 -2.32 -7.18 5.78
C ILE A 51 -3.01 -8.17 4.84
N TYR A 52 -2.66 -9.44 5.00
CA TYR A 52 -3.17 -10.55 4.20
C TYR A 52 -4.25 -11.29 4.97
N ASP A 53 -5.41 -11.47 4.33
CA ASP A 53 -6.48 -12.33 4.83
C ASP A 53 -6.33 -13.72 4.22
N MET A 54 -5.93 -14.68 5.05
CA MET A 54 -5.68 -16.05 4.61
C MET A 54 -6.94 -16.78 4.14
N ASN A 55 -8.13 -16.39 4.60
CA ASN A 55 -9.37 -17.05 4.22
C ASN A 55 -9.87 -16.56 2.86
N LEU A 56 -9.71 -15.26 2.59
CA LEU A 56 -10.17 -14.64 1.36
C LEU A 56 -9.09 -14.59 0.27
N GLY A 57 -7.83 -14.85 0.62
CA GLY A 57 -6.70 -14.73 -0.29
C GLY A 57 -6.46 -13.29 -0.73
N SER A 58 -6.87 -12.29 0.06
CA SER A 58 -6.82 -10.88 -0.33
C SER A 58 -5.81 -10.08 0.50
N GLN A 59 -5.28 -9.02 -0.11
CA GLN A 59 -4.30 -8.14 0.49
C GLN A 59 -4.87 -6.73 0.67
N SER A 60 -4.48 -6.08 1.76
CA SER A 60 -4.63 -4.65 1.96
C SER A 60 -3.29 -4.05 2.37
N HIS A 61 -3.06 -2.80 1.99
CA HIS A 61 -1.75 -2.19 2.04
C HIS A 61 -1.77 -0.92 2.89
N LEU A 62 -0.91 -0.86 3.91
CA LEU A 62 -0.62 0.37 4.61
C LEU A 62 0.70 0.93 4.06
N MET A 63 0.60 2.10 3.45
CA MET A 63 1.72 2.84 2.88
C MET A 63 1.83 4.21 3.54
N VAL A 64 3.07 4.69 3.70
CA VAL A 64 3.30 6.06 4.18
C VAL A 64 2.91 7.04 3.07
N SER A 65 1.86 7.84 3.29
CA SER A 65 1.37 8.83 2.31
C SER A 65 2.34 9.98 2.05
N ASN A 66 3.26 10.25 2.98
CA ASN A 66 4.05 11.49 3.02
C ASN A 66 5.35 11.46 2.21
N ARG A 67 5.63 10.39 1.45
CA ARG A 67 6.71 10.40 0.47
C ARG A 67 6.15 10.04 -0.89
N MET A 68 6.23 10.99 -1.83
CA MET A 68 6.11 10.67 -3.25
C MET A 68 7.10 9.55 -3.55
N PRO A 69 6.64 8.36 -4.00
CA PRO A 69 7.54 7.31 -4.43
C PRO A 69 8.46 7.88 -5.51
N LYS A 70 9.77 7.64 -5.39
CA LYS A 70 10.66 7.98 -6.49
C LYS A 70 10.16 7.23 -7.74
N PRO A 71 9.98 7.90 -8.89
CA PRO A 71 9.62 7.22 -10.11
C PRO A 71 10.62 6.10 -10.37
N LEU A 72 10.13 4.88 -10.59
CA LEU A 72 10.96 3.80 -11.08
C LEU A 72 11.31 4.15 -12.54
N SER A 73 12.59 4.34 -12.86
CA SER A 73 13.03 4.38 -14.26
C SER A 73 13.47 2.98 -14.66
N CYS A 74 12.86 2.45 -15.70
CA CYS A 74 13.26 1.21 -16.34
C CYS A 74 14.41 1.47 -17.32
#